data_AF-A0A836SKJ4-F1
#
_entry.id   AF-A0A836SKJ4-F1
#
_cell.length_a   1.000
_cell.length_b   1.000
_cell.length_c   1.000
_cell.angle_alpha   90.00
_cell.angle_beta   90.00
_cell.angle_gamma   90.00
#
_symmetry.space_group_name_H-M   'P 1'
#
loop_
_entity.id
_entity.type
_entity.pdbx_description
1 polymer ?
#
loop_
_entity_poly.entity_id
_entity_poly.type
_entity_poly.pdbx_seq_one_letter_code
_entity_poly.pdbx_strand_id
1 'polypeptide(L)'
;MNYILFDTPNTWQDLLPLTYTRPISKLRIGITTIYEKWNYFLNTQASFLTKSYLQEKYPITGSSDNIFINSSILPNALLVKEINKMPKESVLLSDNLLVACRSTNNIS
;
A
#
# COMPACT_ATOMS: atom_id res chain seq x y z
N MET A 1 8.70 3.71 -11.52
CA MET A 1 7.55 3.89 -10.62
C MET A 1 7.42 2.64 -9.79
N ASN A 2 7.59 2.78 -8.48
CA ASN A 2 7.57 1.71 -7.52
C ASN A 2 6.34 1.85 -6.62
N TYR A 3 5.82 0.73 -6.11
CA TYR A 3 4.59 0.72 -5.32
C TYR A 3 4.86 0.26 -3.90
N ILE A 4 4.30 0.97 -2.94
CA ILE A 4 4.52 0.74 -1.51
C ILE A 4 3.15 0.69 -0.84
N LEU A 5 2.81 -0.46 -0.25
CA LEU A 5 1.56 -0.60 0.50
C LEU A 5 1.79 -0.14 1.93
N PHE A 6 1.06 0.88 2.38
CA PHE A 6 1.22 1.45 3.72
C PHE A 6 0.06 1.14 4.64
N ASP A 7 0.37 0.91 5.91
CA ASP A 7 -0.64 0.71 6.96
C ASP A 7 -0.92 2.03 7.70
N THR A 8 -2.19 2.40 7.87
CA THR A 8 -2.57 3.53 8.73
C THR A 8 -2.65 3.11 10.19
N PRO A 9 -2.29 3.96 11.16
CA PRO A 9 -2.36 3.62 12.58
C PRO A 9 -3.75 3.18 13.04
N ASN A 10 -4.81 3.86 12.58
CA ASN A 10 -6.18 3.56 12.98
C ASN A 10 -6.61 2.19 12.45
N THR A 11 -6.50 1.96 11.14
CA THR A 11 -6.94 0.68 10.56
C THR A 11 -6.08 -0.50 11.03
N TRP A 12 -4.81 -0.26 11.34
CA TRP A 12 -3.97 -1.28 11.97
C TRP A 12 -4.50 -1.69 13.35
N GLN A 13 -4.93 -0.72 14.18
CA GLN A 13 -5.51 -0.99 15.51
C GLN A 13 -6.85 -1.71 15.42
N ASP A 14 -7.72 -1.29 14.50
CA ASP A 14 -9.06 -1.86 14.31
C ASP A 14 -9.01 -3.35 13.89
N LEU A 15 -7.90 -3.79 13.31
CA LEU A 15 -7.70 -5.16 12.83
C LEU A 15 -6.87 -6.03 13.77
N LEU A 16 -6.57 -5.55 14.99
CA LEU A 16 -5.98 -6.40 16.01
C LEU A 16 -6.95 -7.52 16.41
N PRO A 17 -6.45 -8.75 16.68
CA PRO A 17 -5.03 -9.12 16.82
C PRO A 17 -4.33 -9.53 15.51
N LEU A 18 -5.01 -9.46 14.36
CA LEU A 18 -4.51 -10.04 13.10
C LEU A 18 -3.26 -9.32 12.58
N THR A 19 -3.20 -8.01 12.79
CA THR A 19 -2.11 -7.12 12.35
C THR A 19 -0.93 -7.06 13.32
N TYR A 20 -0.96 -7.81 14.44
CA TYR A 20 0.18 -7.87 15.37
C TYR A 20 1.43 -8.45 14.70
N THR A 21 1.28 -9.43 13.82
CA THR A 21 2.41 -10.22 13.29
C THR A 21 2.68 -10.00 11.80
N ARG A 22 1.88 -9.16 11.13
CA ARG A 22 1.98 -8.90 9.70
C ARG A 22 1.27 -7.59 9.29
N PRO A 23 1.67 -6.97 8.17
CA PRO A 23 0.98 -5.82 7.57
C PRO A 23 -0.46 -6.17 7.18
N ILE A 24 -1.32 -5.14 7.08
CA ILE A 24 -2.72 -5.30 6.65
C ILE A 24 -2.77 -5.94 5.26
N SER A 25 -1.87 -5.54 4.37
CA SER A 25 -1.80 -6.09 3.01
C SER A 25 -1.52 -7.60 2.95
N LYS A 26 -0.96 -8.20 4.01
CA LYS A 26 -0.75 -9.66 4.12
C LYS A 26 -1.96 -10.43 4.68
N LEU A 27 -3.05 -9.75 5.00
CA LEU A 27 -4.31 -10.41 5.37
C LEU A 27 -4.97 -11.04 4.14
N ARG A 28 -5.61 -12.19 4.36
CA ARG A 28 -6.36 -12.91 3.31
C ARG A 28 -7.78 -12.40 3.21
N ILE A 29 -8.25 -12.27 1.97
CA ILE A 29 -9.64 -11.99 1.61
C ILE A 29 -10.04 -13.06 0.59
N GLY A 30 -10.70 -14.10 1.09
CA GLY A 30 -10.88 -15.36 0.39
C GLY A 30 -9.57 -16.14 0.29
N ILE A 31 -9.25 -16.64 -0.91
CA ILE A 31 -8.04 -17.45 -1.17
C ILE A 31 -6.77 -16.58 -1.20
N THR A 32 -6.89 -15.35 -1.72
CA THR A 32 -5.77 -14.43 -1.95
C THR A 32 -5.63 -13.40 -0.83
N THR A 33 -4.42 -12.87 -0.67
CA THR A 33 -4.13 -11.69 0.15
C THR A 33 -4.41 -10.38 -0.58
N ILE A 34 -4.56 -9.28 0.17
CA ILE A 34 -4.67 -7.93 -0.41
C ILE A 34 -3.43 -7.61 -1.26
N TYR A 35 -2.25 -7.99 -0.78
CA TYR A 35 -0.97 -7.88 -1.47
C TYR A 35 -0.96 -8.58 -2.82
N GLU A 36 -1.40 -9.85 -2.87
CA GLU A 36 -1.47 -10.62 -4.12
C GLU A 36 -2.43 -9.97 -5.12
N LYS A 37 -3.57 -9.45 -4.65
CA LYS A 37 -4.48 -8.69 -5.50
C LYS A 37 -3.80 -7.45 -6.06
N TRP A 38 -3.14 -6.64 -5.24
CA TRP A 38 -2.44 -5.44 -5.72
C TRP A 38 -1.35 -5.77 -6.75
N ASN A 39 -0.54 -6.79 -6.49
CA ASN A 39 0.48 -7.23 -7.43
C ASN A 39 -0.11 -7.69 -8.77
N TYR A 40 -1.23 -8.43 -8.73
CA TYR A 40 -1.92 -8.86 -9.93
C TYR A 40 -2.42 -7.66 -10.76
N PHE A 41 -3.05 -6.68 -10.12
CA PHE A 41 -3.60 -5.51 -10.80
C PHE A 41 -2.53 -4.54 -11.31
N LEU A 42 -1.39 -4.43 -10.61
CA LEU A 42 -0.29 -3.52 -10.96
C LEU A 42 0.78 -4.20 -11.85
N ASN A 43 0.68 -5.51 -12.05
CA ASN A 43 1.67 -6.34 -12.74
C ASN A 43 3.12 -6.11 -12.24
N THR A 44 3.28 -6.01 -10.92
CA THR A 44 4.56 -5.71 -10.27
C THR A 44 4.54 -6.18 -8.81
N GLN A 45 5.70 -6.24 -8.16
CA GLN A 45 5.80 -6.54 -6.74
C GLN A 45 5.85 -5.23 -5.94
N ALA A 46 4.83 -4.98 -5.14
CA ALA A 46 4.86 -3.89 -4.18
C ALA A 46 5.74 -4.23 -2.97
N SER A 47 6.22 -3.19 -2.27
CA SER A 47 6.88 -3.30 -0.96
C SER A 47 5.96 -2.81 0.17
N PHE A 48 6.44 -2.85 1.42
CA PHE A 48 5.61 -2.59 2.60
C PHE A 48 6.13 -1.40 3.40
N LEU A 49 5.24 -0.50 3.79
CA LEU A 49 5.48 0.52 4.81
C LEU A 49 4.60 0.21 6.02
N THR A 50 5.21 -0.30 7.09
CA THR A 50 4.48 -0.81 8.26
C THR A 50 5.17 -0.40 9.56
N LYS A 51 4.77 -0.98 10.70
CA LYS A 51 5.41 -0.72 12.00
C LYS A 51 6.87 -1.14 11.97
N SER A 52 7.72 -0.41 12.69
CA SER A 52 9.17 -0.63 12.75
C SER A 52 9.56 -2.08 13.03
N TYR A 53 8.89 -2.73 13.98
CA TYR A 53 9.17 -4.12 14.36
C TYR A 53 8.76 -5.15 13.28
N LEU A 54 7.86 -4.80 12.37
CA LEU A 54 7.51 -5.62 11.20
C LEU A 54 8.39 -5.30 10.00
N GLN A 55 8.96 -4.10 9.94
CA GLN A 55 9.72 -3.59 8.80
C GLN A 55 10.95 -4.45 8.48
N GLU A 56 11.57 -5.06 9.48
CA GLU A 56 12.68 -6.02 9.30
C GLU A 56 12.26 -7.23 8.46
N LYS A 57 11.06 -7.78 8.72
CA LYS A 57 10.51 -8.93 7.98
C LYS A 57 9.85 -8.53 6.65
N TYR A 58 9.32 -7.32 6.57
CA TYR A 58 8.60 -6.80 5.42
C TYR A 58 9.27 -5.51 4.95
N PRO A 59 10.37 -5.60 4.20
CA PRO A 59 11.17 -4.42 3.86
C PRO A 59 10.42 -3.48 2.92
N ILE A 60 10.74 -2.19 3.08
CA ILE A 60 10.38 -1.14 2.15
C ILE A 60 11.48 -1.07 1.09
N THR A 61 11.08 -1.00 -0.17
CA THR A 61 12.02 -0.74 -1.26
C THR A 61 11.68 0.64 -1.78
N GLY A 62 12.59 1.60 -1.65
CA GLY A 62 12.42 2.95 -2.19
C GLY A 62 13.00 3.07 -3.60
N SER A 63 12.42 3.95 -4.40
CA SER A 63 12.93 4.38 -5.71
C SER A 63 12.86 5.92 -5.82
N SER A 64 13.25 6.49 -6.95
CA SER A 64 13.12 7.93 -7.23
C SER A 64 11.68 8.36 -7.56
N ASP A 65 10.75 7.42 -7.66
CA ASP A 65 9.32 7.68 -7.94
C ASP A 65 8.49 6.55 -7.32
N ASN A 66 7.88 6.85 -6.18
CA ASN A 66 7.11 5.91 -5.37
C ASN A 66 5.64 6.31 -5.31
N ILE A 67 4.76 5.33 -5.46
CA ILE A 67 3.34 5.46 -5.15
C ILE A 67 3.06 4.66 -3.88
N PHE A 68 2.69 5.38 -2.84
CA PHE A 68 2.18 4.82 -1.60
C PHE A 68 0.69 4.55 -1.77
N ILE A 69 0.24 3.33 -1.50
CA ILE A 69 -1.14 2.90 -1.61
C ILE A 69 -1.60 2.38 -0.26
N ASN A 70 -2.80 2.75 0.17
CA ASN A 70 -3.34 2.32 1.45
C ASN A 70 -3.62 0.81 1.44
N SER A 71 -2.95 0.07 2.34
CA SER A 71 -3.06 -1.39 2.47
C SER A 71 -4.47 -1.88 2.81
N SER A 72 -5.33 -1.02 3.38
CA SER A 72 -6.70 -1.41 3.74
C SER A 72 -7.68 -1.40 2.57
N ILE A 73 -7.27 -0.89 1.41
CA ILE A 73 -8.10 -0.76 0.23
C ILE A 73 -7.85 -1.93 -0.73
N LEU A 74 -8.94 -2.44 -1.30
CA LEU A 74 -8.89 -3.45 -2.34
C LEU A 74 -8.71 -2.83 -3.73
N PRO A 75 -7.83 -3.38 -4.57
CA PRO A 75 -7.67 -2.89 -5.93
C PRO A 75 -8.92 -3.18 -6.77
N ASN A 76 -9.19 -2.26 -7.69
CA ASN A 76 -10.12 -2.47 -8.78
C ASN A 76 -9.58 -1.78 -10.04
N ALA A 77 -10.13 -2.13 -11.21
CA ALA A 77 -9.62 -1.65 -12.48
C ALA A 77 -9.67 -0.12 -12.65
N LEU A 78 -10.73 0.54 -12.13
CA LEU A 78 -10.86 1.99 -12.19
C LEU A 78 -9.84 2.68 -11.30
N LEU A 79 -9.70 2.22 -10.06
CA LEU A 79 -8.74 2.75 -9.10
C LEU A 79 -7.31 2.66 -9.62
N VAL A 80 -6.93 1.50 -10.17
CA VAL A 80 -5.59 1.30 -10.73
C VAL A 80 -5.33 2.23 -11.91
N LYS A 81 -6.34 2.45 -12.75
CA LYS A 81 -6.24 3.40 -13.87
C LYS A 81 -6.02 4.84 -13.37
N GLU A 82 -6.70 5.25 -12.31
CA GLU A 82 -6.51 6.58 -11.72
C GLU A 82 -5.12 6.70 -11.06
N ILE A 83 -4.69 5.69 -10.30
CA ILE A 83 -3.35 5.66 -9.69
C ILE A 83 -2.25 5.79 -10.76
N ASN A 84 -2.38 5.08 -11.88
CA ASN A 84 -1.40 5.13 -12.97
C ASN A 84 -1.35 6.48 -13.69
N LYS A 85 -2.41 7.28 -13.61
CA LYS A 85 -2.51 8.62 -14.20
C LYS A 85 -2.14 9.74 -13.23
N MET A 86 -1.91 9.44 -11.95
CA MET A 86 -1.60 10.44 -10.95
C MET A 86 -0.35 11.24 -11.35
N PRO A 87 -0.40 12.59 -11.35
CA PRO A 87 0.79 13.41 -11.55
C PRO A 87 1.79 13.23 -10.41
N LYS A 88 3.03 13.64 -10.62
CA LYS A 88 4.06 13.64 -9.57
C LYS A 88 3.65 14.57 -8.42
N GLU A 89 4.06 14.24 -7.19
CA GLU A 89 3.73 15.00 -5.97
C GLU A 89 2.22 15.24 -5.81
N SER A 90 1.41 14.19 -6.03
CA SER A 90 -0.04 14.28 -5.93
C SER A 90 -0.64 13.22 -5.01
N VAL A 91 -1.86 13.51 -4.57
CA VAL A 91 -2.59 12.68 -3.61
C VAL A 91 -3.96 12.35 -4.18
N LEU A 92 -4.37 11.10 -4.00
CA LEU A 92 -5.71 10.60 -4.31
C LEU A 92 -6.49 10.41 -3.01
N LEU A 93 -7.59 11.13 -2.89
CA LEU A 93 -8.52 11.08 -1.75
C LEU A 93 -9.88 10.55 -2.21
N SER A 94 -10.55 9.79 -1.34
CA SER A 94 -11.94 9.39 -1.50
C SER A 94 -12.65 9.59 -0.17
N ASP A 95 -13.65 10.47 -0.08
CA ASP A 95 -14.39 10.75 1.15
C ASP A 95 -13.49 11.00 2.38
N ASN A 96 -12.47 11.86 2.22
CA ASN A 96 -11.41 12.16 3.20
C ASN A 96 -10.47 10.98 3.56
N LEU A 97 -10.63 9.82 2.92
CA LEU A 97 -9.68 8.71 3.05
C LEU A 97 -8.51 8.89 2.09
N LEU A 98 -7.29 8.79 2.62
CA LEU A 98 -6.07 8.71 1.81
C LEU A 98 -6.00 7.36 1.11
N VAL A 99 -6.17 7.37 -0.22
CA VAL A 99 -6.14 6.17 -1.06
C VAL A 99 -4.73 5.92 -1.58
N ALA A 100 -4.12 6.93 -2.19
CA ALA A 100 -2.77 6.85 -2.70
C ALA A 100 -2.05 8.21 -2.67
N CYS A 101 -0.73 8.18 -2.60
CA CYS A 101 0.14 9.35 -2.69
C CYS A 101 1.33 9.02 -3.59
N ARG A 102 1.66 9.89 -4.53
CA ARG A 102 2.84 9.76 -5.38
C ARG A 102 3.89 10.77 -4.98
N SER A 103 5.08 10.29 -4.59
CA SER A 103 6.22 11.13 -4.25
C SER A 103 7.49 10.66 -4.95
N THR A 104 8.28 11.64 -5.39
CA THR A 104 9.57 11.48 -6.07
C THR A 104 10.77 11.67 -5.13
N ASN A 105 10.52 11.88 -3.84
CA ASN A 105 11.59 11.90 -2.85
C ASN A 105 12.14 10.49 -2.63
N ASN A 106 13.47 10.38 -2.61
CA ASN A 106 14.13 9.16 -2.18
C ASN A 106 13.80 8.93 -0.71
N ILE A 107 13.19 7.79 -0.43
CA ILE A 107 12.96 7.32 0.94
C ILE A 107 14.32 6.80 1.42
N SER A 108 15.08 7.66 2.09
CA SER A 108 16.35 7.35 2.76
C SER A 108 16.10 6.85 4.17
#